data_AF-J3HJG2-F1
#
_entry.id   AF-J3HJG2-F1
#
_cell.length_a   1.000
_cell.length_b   1.000
_cell.length_c   1.000
_cell.angle_alpha   90.00
_cell.angle_beta   90.00
_cell.angle_gamma   90.00
#
_symmetry.space_group_name_H-M   'P 1'
#
loop_
_entity.id
_entity.type
_entity.pdbx_description
1 polymer ?
#
loop_
_entity_poly.entity_id
_entity_poly.type
_entity_poly.pdbx_seq_one_letter_code
_entity_poly.pdbx_strand_id
1 'polypeptide(L)'
;MSSQPQNTTQLRELKLPAMAEAYELQAQQPKLQNIAFDDRLGMLLEAETASRKSRKLNRLIKVANFPEAASLEDLDARASRGLDKTLVAALSTCSWISRHQNLIILGATGVGKTWLGSAFGQQACRLAMPVAFHRVSDLYAAVVEAQLDGSLPSLKAQLYKPALLILDDFGMGEMTPAAAQVLLDVVDRRSRTGSVLITSQYPMEKWHGIFPDPTIADAVLDRVVHQAYKIQLKGESMRKLQGKKMIAET
;
A
#
# COMPACT_ATOMS: atom_id res chain seq x y z
N MET A 1 -37.93 32.00 11.13
CA MET A 1 -37.28 31.46 9.91
C MET A 1 -36.35 30.36 10.34
N SER A 2 -36.48 29.14 9.81
CA SER A 2 -35.58 28.06 10.22
C SER A 2 -34.14 28.43 9.83
N SER A 3 -33.24 28.51 10.80
CA SER A 3 -31.81 28.72 10.59
C SER A 3 -31.13 27.50 9.94
N GLN A 4 -31.88 26.42 9.75
CA GLN A 4 -31.41 25.14 9.22
C GLN A 4 -30.79 25.23 7.81
N PRO A 5 -31.45 25.75 6.75
CA PRO A 5 -30.85 25.88 5.42
C PRO A 5 -29.60 26.78 5.41
N GLN A 6 -29.56 27.80 6.29
CA GLN A 6 -28.39 28.67 6.42
C GLN A 6 -27.20 27.92 7.04
N ASN A 7 -27.43 27.18 8.13
CA ASN A 7 -26.40 26.37 8.78
C ASN A 7 -25.85 25.28 7.84
N THR A 8 -26.70 24.59 7.07
CA THR A 8 -26.25 23.60 6.08
C THR A 8 -25.33 24.24 5.03
N THR A 9 -25.71 25.40 4.50
CA THR A 9 -24.90 26.12 3.50
C THR A 9 -23.53 26.48 4.06
N GLN A 10 -23.49 27.04 5.29
CA GLN A 10 -22.23 27.37 5.97
C GLN A 10 -21.37 26.12 6.23
N LEU A 11 -21.96 24.99 6.64
CA LEU A 11 -21.22 23.74 6.82
C LEU A 11 -20.56 23.28 5.52
N ARG A 12 -21.23 23.41 4.37
CA ARG A 12 -20.65 23.09 3.06
C ARG A 12 -19.52 24.04 2.68
N GLU A 13 -19.65 25.34 2.94
CA GLU A 13 -18.58 26.34 2.71
C GLU A 13 -17.34 26.06 3.56
N LEU A 14 -17.52 25.60 4.80
CA LEU A 14 -16.46 25.13 5.69
C LEU A 14 -15.85 23.77 5.28
N LYS A 15 -16.29 23.19 4.16
CA LYS A 15 -15.89 21.87 3.66
C LYS A 15 -16.26 20.73 4.60
N LEU A 16 -17.43 20.80 5.25
CA LEU A 16 -18.00 19.79 6.13
C LEU A 16 -19.26 19.14 5.51
N PRO A 17 -19.16 18.52 4.32
CA PRO A 17 -20.35 18.07 3.58
C PRO A 17 -21.11 16.94 4.29
N ALA A 18 -20.42 15.99 4.94
CA ALA A 18 -21.10 14.89 5.63
C ALA A 18 -21.73 15.37 6.94
N MET A 19 -21.14 16.38 7.59
CA MET A 19 -21.79 17.07 8.70
C MET A 19 -23.08 17.77 8.26
N ALA A 20 -23.07 18.41 7.09
CA ALA A 20 -24.24 19.08 6.53
C ALA A 20 -25.38 18.09 6.22
N GLU A 21 -25.05 16.96 5.58
CA GLU A 21 -26.00 15.87 5.31
C GLU A 21 -26.57 15.27 6.61
N ALA A 22 -25.72 14.99 7.60
CA ALA A 22 -26.15 14.48 8.89
C ALA A 22 -27.04 15.50 9.65
N TYR A 23 -26.75 16.79 9.53
CA TYR A 23 -27.56 17.86 10.12
C TYR A 23 -28.95 17.96 9.48
N GLU A 24 -29.04 17.82 8.15
CA GLU A 24 -30.31 17.72 7.43
C GLU A 24 -31.11 16.48 7.89
N LEU A 25 -30.45 15.34 8.02
CA LEU A 25 -31.07 14.08 8.48
C LEU A 25 -31.60 14.19 9.91
N GLN A 26 -30.83 14.79 10.82
CA GLN A 26 -31.26 14.98 12.21
C GLN A 26 -32.55 15.80 12.31
N ALA A 27 -32.67 16.85 11.51
CA ALA A 27 -33.86 17.70 11.52
C ALA A 27 -35.11 16.98 11.00
N GLN A 28 -34.95 16.01 10.10
CA GLN A 28 -36.03 15.20 9.55
C GLN A 28 -36.47 14.06 10.48
N GLN A 29 -35.76 13.81 11.58
CA GLN A 29 -36.02 12.71 12.51
C GLN A 29 -36.46 13.23 13.89
N PRO A 30 -37.77 13.26 14.19
CA PRO A 30 -38.29 13.77 15.47
C PRO A 30 -37.70 13.07 16.69
N LYS A 31 -37.37 11.78 16.58
CA LYS A 31 -36.74 11.01 17.67
C LYS A 31 -35.36 11.54 18.07
N LEU A 32 -34.61 12.09 17.12
CA LEU A 32 -33.29 12.67 17.39
C LEU A 32 -33.42 14.03 18.09
N GLN A 33 -34.54 14.73 17.95
CA GLN A 33 -34.75 16.02 18.65
C GLN A 33 -34.85 15.86 20.18
N ASN A 34 -35.15 14.65 20.67
CA ASN A 34 -35.18 14.33 22.10
C ASN A 34 -33.78 14.00 22.68
N ILE A 35 -32.75 13.95 21.84
CA ILE A 35 -31.36 13.73 22.26
C ILE A 35 -30.74 15.07 22.66
N ALA A 36 -29.89 15.05 23.69
CA ALA A 36 -29.17 16.23 24.14
C ALA A 36 -28.36 16.85 22.98
N PHE A 37 -28.21 18.18 23.03
CA PHE A 37 -27.51 18.90 21.96
C PHE A 37 -26.08 18.38 21.74
N ASP A 38 -25.33 18.15 22.81
CA ASP A 38 -23.93 17.70 22.73
C ASP A 38 -23.81 16.32 22.08
N ASP A 39 -24.73 15.39 22.37
CA ASP A 39 -24.76 14.07 21.74
C ASP A 39 -25.07 14.18 20.24
N ARG A 40 -26.04 15.03 19.87
CA ARG A 40 -26.34 15.31 18.47
C ARG A 40 -25.16 15.93 17.74
N LEU A 41 -24.48 16.89 18.36
CA LEU A 41 -23.26 17.49 17.83
C LEU A 41 -22.15 16.44 17.69
N GLY A 42 -22.01 15.54 18.66
CA GLY A 42 -21.12 14.38 18.60
C GLY A 42 -21.36 13.53 17.35
N MET A 43 -22.61 13.15 17.09
CA MET A 43 -22.98 12.39 15.89
C MET A 43 -22.62 13.12 14.58
N LEU A 44 -22.80 14.45 14.55
CA LEU A 44 -22.44 15.29 13.39
C LEU A 44 -20.92 15.30 13.14
N LEU A 45 -20.13 15.45 14.20
CA LEU A 45 -18.67 15.43 14.14
C LEU A 45 -18.12 14.05 13.76
N GLU A 46 -18.74 12.98 14.26
CA GLU A 46 -18.42 11.61 13.90
C GLU A 46 -18.68 11.33 12.43
N ALA A 47 -19.83 11.76 11.88
CA ALA A 47 -20.17 11.60 10.48
C ALA A 47 -19.12 12.23 9.56
N GLU A 48 -18.70 13.47 9.85
CA GLU A 48 -17.66 14.14 9.06
C GLU A 48 -16.29 13.50 9.23
N THR A 49 -15.93 13.11 10.46
CA THR A 49 -14.66 12.43 10.75
C THR A 49 -14.57 11.09 10.01
N ALA A 50 -15.63 10.29 10.04
CA ALA A 50 -15.72 9.02 9.33
C ALA A 50 -15.65 9.22 7.81
N SER A 51 -16.38 10.20 7.27
CA SER A 51 -16.33 10.56 5.84
C SER A 51 -14.92 10.99 5.41
N ARG A 52 -14.22 11.80 6.22
CA ARG A 52 -12.83 12.22 5.92
C ARG A 52 -11.86 11.05 5.94
N LYS A 53 -11.97 10.16 6.93
CA LYS A 53 -11.14 8.94 7.00
C LYS A 53 -11.38 8.06 5.78
N SER A 54 -12.64 7.81 5.41
CA SER A 54 -13.02 7.03 4.23
C SER A 54 -12.51 7.64 2.93
N ARG A 55 -12.70 8.95 2.72
CA ARG A 55 -12.16 9.68 1.54
C ARG A 55 -10.64 9.59 1.46
N LYS A 56 -9.94 9.75 2.59
CA LYS A 56 -8.47 9.61 2.65
C LYS A 56 -8.06 8.19 2.25
N LEU A 57 -8.66 7.17 2.84
CA LEU A 57 -8.39 5.76 2.53
C LEU A 57 -8.58 5.47 1.04
N ASN A 58 -9.75 5.82 0.49
CA ASN A 58 -10.08 5.59 -0.92
C ASN A 58 -9.09 6.30 -1.85
N ARG A 59 -8.67 7.53 -1.50
CA ARG A 59 -7.64 8.24 -2.25
C ARG A 59 -6.29 7.53 -2.20
N LEU A 60 -5.86 7.06 -1.03
CA LEU A 60 -4.58 6.35 -0.88
C LEU A 60 -4.57 5.04 -1.68
N ILE A 61 -5.63 4.24 -1.59
CA ILE A 61 -5.78 3.00 -2.37
C ILE A 61 -5.76 3.29 -3.86
N LYS A 62 -6.51 4.31 -4.31
CA LYS A 62 -6.56 4.70 -5.72
C LYS A 62 -5.20 5.15 -6.24
N VAL A 63 -4.46 5.94 -5.47
CA VAL A 63 -3.12 6.40 -5.85
C VAL A 63 -2.11 5.25 -5.88
N ALA A 64 -2.20 4.31 -4.93
CA ALA A 64 -1.32 3.15 -4.89
C ALA A 64 -1.56 2.19 -6.07
N ASN A 65 -2.77 2.16 -6.64
CA ASN A 65 -3.13 1.39 -7.83
C ASN A 65 -2.70 -0.09 -7.75
N PHE A 66 -3.07 -0.77 -6.66
CA PHE A 66 -2.75 -2.18 -6.46
C PHE A 66 -3.35 -3.05 -7.56
N PRO A 67 -2.63 -4.06 -8.06
CA PRO A 67 -3.11 -4.95 -9.11
C PRO A 67 -4.23 -5.88 -8.63
N GLU A 68 -4.29 -6.16 -7.32
CA GLU A 68 -5.23 -7.11 -6.73
C GLU A 68 -5.91 -6.48 -5.51
N ALA A 69 -7.23 -6.69 -5.38
CA ALA A 69 -7.99 -6.36 -4.18
C ALA A 69 -7.72 -7.43 -3.11
N ALA A 70 -6.64 -7.23 -2.34
CA ALA A 70 -6.15 -8.18 -1.36
C ALA A 70 -6.28 -7.65 0.08
N SER A 71 -6.81 -8.48 0.98
CA SER A 71 -6.97 -8.16 2.40
C SER A 71 -6.22 -9.18 3.24
N LEU A 72 -5.49 -8.75 4.29
CA LEU A 72 -4.76 -9.70 5.15
C LEU A 72 -5.70 -10.67 5.87
N GLU A 73 -6.95 -10.29 6.08
CA GLU A 73 -8.01 -11.13 6.66
C GLU A 73 -8.37 -12.33 5.77
N ASP A 74 -8.21 -12.19 4.44
CA ASP A 74 -8.48 -13.24 3.47
C ASP A 74 -7.26 -14.16 3.23
N LEU A 75 -6.18 -13.98 4.00
CA LEU A 75 -4.95 -14.73 3.81
C LEU A 75 -5.16 -16.21 4.11
N ASP A 76 -4.93 -17.03 3.09
CA ASP A 76 -4.79 -18.47 3.25
C ASP A 76 -3.51 -18.83 4.00
N ALA A 77 -3.66 -19.05 5.31
CA ALA A 77 -2.59 -19.40 6.24
C ALA A 77 -2.45 -20.92 6.46
N ARG A 78 -2.80 -21.75 5.46
CA ARG A 78 -2.53 -23.20 5.50
C ARG A 78 -1.03 -23.46 5.68
N ALA A 79 -0.68 -24.49 6.46
CA ALA A 79 0.72 -24.83 6.75
C ALA A 79 1.56 -25.09 5.47
N SER A 80 0.93 -25.59 4.40
CA SER A 80 1.57 -25.81 3.08
C SER A 80 2.14 -24.54 2.44
N ARG A 81 1.72 -23.37 2.90
CA ARG A 81 2.17 -22.05 2.41
C ARG A 81 3.50 -21.62 3.01
N GLY A 82 3.98 -22.29 4.07
CA GLY A 82 5.22 -21.94 4.77
C GLY A 82 5.15 -20.61 5.54
N LEU A 83 3.93 -20.12 5.83
CA LEU A 83 3.70 -18.86 6.52
C LEU A 83 3.78 -19.02 8.04
N ASP A 84 4.62 -18.20 8.67
CA ASP A 84 4.59 -17.99 10.12
C ASP A 84 3.45 -17.01 10.46
N LYS A 85 2.39 -17.53 11.08
CA LYS A 85 1.21 -16.75 11.47
C LYS A 85 1.55 -15.67 12.49
N THR A 86 2.50 -15.93 13.38
CA THR A 86 2.93 -14.97 14.41
C THR A 86 3.64 -13.79 13.76
N LEU A 87 4.55 -14.08 12.82
CA LEU A 87 5.23 -13.04 12.05
C LEU A 87 4.24 -12.20 11.23
N VAL A 88 3.31 -12.84 10.52
CA VAL A 88 2.30 -12.12 9.72
C VAL A 88 1.42 -11.23 10.60
N ALA A 89 0.98 -11.73 11.76
CA ALA A 89 0.20 -10.96 12.72
C ALA A 89 1.00 -9.77 13.29
N ALA A 90 2.29 -9.93 13.56
CA ALA A 90 3.15 -8.82 13.98
C ALA A 90 3.29 -7.77 12.86
N LEU A 91 3.50 -8.21 11.62
CA LEU A 91 3.68 -7.33 10.46
C LEU A 91 2.39 -6.60 10.03
N SER A 92 1.20 -7.14 10.34
CA SER A 92 -0.10 -6.53 10.01
C SER A 92 -0.37 -5.23 10.78
N THR A 93 0.36 -4.99 11.87
CA THR A 93 0.36 -3.72 12.60
C THR A 93 1.04 -2.59 11.81
N CYS A 94 1.80 -2.92 10.76
CA CYS A 94 2.64 -2.00 10.00
C CYS A 94 3.66 -1.22 10.84
N SER A 95 3.96 -1.65 12.08
CA SER A 95 4.95 -0.96 12.93
C SER A 95 6.35 -0.97 12.32
N TRP A 96 6.66 -2.00 11.51
CA TRP A 96 7.90 -2.11 10.75
C TRP A 96 8.06 -0.94 9.75
N ILE A 97 6.96 -0.43 9.19
CA ILE A 97 6.98 0.72 8.27
C ILE A 97 7.44 1.98 8.99
N SER A 98 6.88 2.21 10.19
CA SER A 98 7.23 3.35 11.05
C SER A 98 8.65 3.27 11.61
N ARG A 99 9.23 2.06 11.70
CA ARG A 99 10.60 1.82 12.11
C ARG A 99 11.59 1.83 10.93
N HIS A 100 11.13 2.11 9.72
CA HIS A 100 11.94 2.11 8.49
C HIS A 100 12.60 0.76 8.20
N GLN A 101 11.98 -0.34 8.64
CA GLN A 101 12.42 -1.70 8.34
C GLN A 101 11.82 -2.17 7.01
N ASN A 102 12.45 -3.09 6.32
CA ASN A 102 11.97 -3.56 5.02
C ASN A 102 11.22 -4.91 5.15
N LEU A 103 10.50 -5.28 4.09
CA LEU A 103 9.85 -6.59 4.00
C LEU A 103 10.17 -7.24 2.66
N ILE A 104 10.70 -8.46 2.69
CA ILE A 104 10.99 -9.23 1.49
C ILE A 104 10.09 -10.47 1.45
N ILE A 105 9.37 -10.64 0.35
CA ILE A 105 8.47 -11.77 0.10
C ILE A 105 9.01 -12.59 -1.06
N LEU A 106 9.49 -13.79 -0.77
CA LEU A 106 10.06 -14.72 -1.74
C LEU A 106 9.12 -15.89 -2.01
N GLY A 107 9.26 -16.53 -3.18
CA GLY A 107 8.51 -17.73 -3.52
C GLY A 107 8.33 -17.94 -5.02
N ALA A 108 7.96 -19.15 -5.42
CA ALA A 108 7.76 -19.49 -6.83
C ALA A 108 6.65 -18.64 -7.49
N THR A 109 6.57 -18.66 -8.82
CA THR A 109 5.52 -17.94 -9.56
C THR A 109 4.13 -18.47 -9.17
N GLY A 110 3.17 -17.56 -8.99
CA GLY A 110 1.78 -17.93 -8.69
C GLY A 110 1.50 -18.30 -7.24
N VAL A 111 2.49 -18.33 -6.34
CA VAL A 111 2.25 -18.57 -4.90
C VAL A 111 1.70 -17.33 -4.17
N GLY A 112 1.25 -16.28 -4.85
CA GLY A 112 0.58 -15.14 -4.19
C GLY A 112 1.51 -14.12 -3.51
N LYS A 113 2.74 -13.93 -4.03
CA LYS A 113 3.65 -12.87 -3.54
C LYS A 113 3.06 -11.47 -3.75
N THR A 114 2.66 -11.17 -4.98
CA THR A 114 2.00 -9.91 -5.37
C THR A 114 0.73 -9.67 -4.56
N TRP A 115 -0.09 -10.70 -4.37
CA TRP A 115 -1.29 -10.63 -3.52
C TRP A 115 -0.93 -10.22 -2.09
N LEU A 116 0.06 -10.88 -1.47
CA LEU A 116 0.47 -10.57 -0.09
C LEU A 116 1.09 -9.18 0.03
N GLY A 117 1.91 -8.76 -0.95
CA GLY A 117 2.44 -7.40 -1.01
C GLY A 117 1.33 -6.35 -1.13
N SER A 118 0.31 -6.62 -1.95
CA SER A 118 -0.88 -5.78 -2.08
C SER A 118 -1.68 -5.74 -0.78
N ALA A 119 -1.83 -6.87 -0.07
CA ALA A 119 -2.54 -6.94 1.21
C ALA A 119 -1.86 -6.09 2.29
N PHE A 120 -0.53 -6.16 2.41
CA PHE A 120 0.22 -5.28 3.32
C PHE A 120 0.12 -3.80 2.90
N GLY A 121 0.15 -3.52 1.59
CA GLY A 121 -0.06 -2.17 1.06
C GLY A 121 -1.45 -1.61 1.41
N GLN A 122 -2.51 -2.40 1.26
CA GLN A 122 -3.86 -2.00 1.64
C GLN A 122 -3.98 -1.79 3.15
N GLN A 123 -3.36 -2.65 3.95
CA GLN A 123 -3.33 -2.48 5.39
C GLN A 123 -2.62 -1.18 5.80
N ALA A 124 -1.50 -0.84 5.16
CA ALA A 124 -0.83 0.45 5.38
C ALA A 124 -1.74 1.63 5.00
N CYS A 125 -2.48 1.55 3.89
CA CYS A 125 -3.47 2.56 3.52
C CYS A 125 -4.59 2.70 4.57
N ARG A 126 -5.08 1.59 5.15
CA ARG A 126 -6.07 1.59 6.25
C ARG A 126 -5.55 2.30 7.49
N LEU A 127 -4.26 2.19 7.77
CA LEU A 127 -3.53 2.94 8.80
C LEU A 127 -3.14 4.36 8.35
N ALA A 128 -3.73 4.85 7.25
CA ALA A 128 -3.56 6.18 6.70
C ALA A 128 -2.13 6.52 6.24
N MET A 129 -1.31 5.50 5.96
CA MET A 129 0.04 5.60 5.43
C MET A 129 0.02 5.60 3.90
N PRO A 130 0.66 6.57 3.21
CA PRO A 130 0.72 6.55 1.76
C PRO A 130 1.60 5.42 1.23
N VAL A 131 1.15 4.77 0.16
CA VAL A 131 1.84 3.65 -0.49
C VAL A 131 2.01 3.94 -1.97
N ALA A 132 3.16 3.59 -2.54
CA ALA A 132 3.34 3.46 -3.98
C ALA A 132 3.63 2.00 -4.33
N PHE A 133 2.99 1.50 -5.38
CA PHE A 133 3.19 0.16 -5.89
C PHE A 133 3.72 0.26 -7.32
N HIS A 134 4.81 -0.45 -7.59
CA HIS A 134 5.37 -0.55 -8.93
C HIS A 134 5.75 -1.99 -9.21
N ARG A 135 5.34 -2.50 -10.37
CA ARG A 135 6.04 -3.63 -10.98
C ARG A 135 7.41 -3.14 -11.43
N VAL A 136 8.43 -3.92 -11.12
CA VAL A 136 9.82 -3.51 -11.33
C VAL A 136 10.14 -3.31 -12.82
N SER A 137 9.61 -4.15 -13.71
CA SER A 137 9.73 -3.98 -15.16
C SER A 137 9.18 -2.64 -15.66
N ASP A 138 8.00 -2.27 -15.15
CA ASP A 138 7.29 -1.05 -15.57
C ASP A 138 8.01 0.18 -15.02
N LEU A 139 8.57 0.07 -13.81
CA LEU A 139 9.42 1.11 -13.23
C LEU A 139 10.68 1.36 -14.07
N TYR A 140 11.33 0.31 -14.60
CA TYR A 140 12.50 0.48 -15.45
C TYR A 140 12.16 1.24 -16.73
N ALA A 141 11.04 0.90 -17.38
CA ALA A 141 10.55 1.63 -18.54
C ALA A 141 10.24 3.10 -18.19
N ALA A 142 9.52 3.32 -17.09
CA ALA A 142 9.17 4.66 -16.63
C ALA A 142 10.40 5.53 -16.32
N VAL A 143 11.51 4.95 -15.82
CA VAL A 143 12.77 5.68 -15.62
C VAL A 143 13.36 6.15 -16.94
N VAL A 144 13.37 5.29 -17.96
CA VAL A 144 13.90 5.64 -19.29
C VAL A 144 13.07 6.77 -19.90
N GLU A 145 11.73 6.64 -19.87
CA GLU A 145 10.82 7.68 -20.36
C GLU A 145 11.00 9.00 -19.61
N ALA A 146 11.05 8.95 -18.27
CA ALA A 146 11.18 10.13 -17.42
C ALA A 146 12.52 10.86 -17.60
N GLN A 147 13.54 10.16 -18.07
CA GLN A 147 14.83 10.76 -18.40
C GLN A 147 14.81 11.48 -19.75
N LEU A 148 14.03 10.98 -20.71
CA LEU A 148 13.88 11.59 -22.03
C LEU A 148 12.99 12.85 -21.98
N ASP A 149 11.94 12.84 -21.18
CA ASP A 149 10.98 13.96 -21.08
C ASP A 149 11.28 14.96 -19.95
N GLY A 150 12.34 14.70 -19.15
CA GLY A 150 12.76 15.55 -18.03
C GLY A 150 11.92 15.40 -16.75
N SER A 151 10.98 14.46 -16.69
CA SER A 151 10.11 14.22 -15.53
C SER A 151 10.73 13.37 -14.41
N LEU A 152 11.99 12.96 -14.55
CA LEU A 152 12.71 12.13 -13.58
C LEU A 152 12.64 12.63 -12.11
N PRO A 153 12.74 13.94 -11.80
CA PRO A 153 12.56 14.43 -10.43
C PRO A 153 11.17 14.13 -9.85
N SER A 154 10.13 14.19 -10.69
CA SER A 154 8.75 13.86 -10.31
C SER A 154 8.60 12.38 -10.03
N LEU A 155 9.14 11.52 -10.90
CA LEU A 155 9.16 10.06 -10.68
C LEU A 155 9.87 9.71 -9.37
N LYS A 156 11.08 10.25 -9.14
CA LYS A 156 11.80 10.04 -7.87
C LYS A 156 10.94 10.46 -6.67
N ALA A 157 10.25 11.60 -6.76
CA ALA A 157 9.35 12.06 -5.69
C ALA A 157 8.20 11.11 -5.40
N GLN A 158 7.65 10.45 -6.42
CA GLN A 158 6.62 9.43 -6.23
C GLN A 158 7.17 8.18 -5.52
N LEU A 159 8.46 7.88 -5.69
CA LEU A 159 9.11 6.71 -5.09
C LEU A 159 9.57 6.94 -3.64
N TYR A 160 10.08 8.12 -3.27
CA TYR A 160 10.60 8.36 -1.90
C TYR A 160 9.59 9.00 -0.94
N LYS A 161 8.57 9.73 -1.40
CA LYS A 161 7.58 10.40 -0.51
C LYS A 161 6.64 9.45 0.23
N PRO A 162 6.17 8.34 -0.36
CA PRO A 162 5.26 7.43 0.34
C PRO A 162 5.94 6.76 1.54
N ALA A 163 5.15 6.45 2.57
CA ALA A 163 5.64 5.72 3.74
C ALA A 163 6.11 4.30 3.36
N LEU A 164 5.45 3.68 2.38
CA LEU A 164 5.80 2.37 1.84
C LEU A 164 5.95 2.42 0.31
N LEU A 165 7.06 1.88 -0.19
CA LEU A 165 7.27 1.60 -1.61
C LEU A 165 7.24 0.08 -1.80
N ILE A 166 6.36 -0.41 -2.65
CA ILE A 166 6.27 -1.81 -3.04
C ILE A 166 6.90 -1.97 -4.42
N LEU A 167 7.93 -2.80 -4.50
CA LEU A 167 8.61 -3.22 -5.73
C LEU A 167 8.26 -4.68 -6.00
N ASP A 168 7.31 -4.88 -6.90
CA ASP A 168 6.78 -6.20 -7.24
C ASP A 168 7.56 -6.85 -8.39
N ASP A 169 7.76 -8.17 -8.30
CA ASP A 169 8.49 -9.00 -9.27
C ASP A 169 9.94 -8.56 -9.50
N PHE A 170 10.66 -8.24 -8.42
CA PHE A 170 12.07 -7.88 -8.48
C PHE A 170 12.93 -8.99 -9.08
N GLY A 171 13.81 -8.60 -10.01
CA GLY A 171 14.62 -9.49 -10.84
C GLY A 171 13.96 -9.91 -12.15
N MET A 172 12.73 -9.44 -12.43
CA MET A 172 12.15 -9.53 -13.76
C MET A 172 12.47 -8.27 -14.57
N GLY A 173 12.70 -8.44 -15.87
CA GLY A 173 13.11 -7.36 -16.77
C GLY A 173 14.61 -7.05 -16.68
N GLU A 174 15.10 -6.23 -17.60
CA GLU A 174 16.50 -5.80 -17.63
C GLU A 174 16.66 -4.46 -16.90
N MET A 175 17.51 -4.44 -15.88
CA MET A 175 17.82 -3.22 -15.14
C MET A 175 18.86 -2.40 -15.91
N THR A 176 18.46 -1.25 -16.43
CA THR A 176 19.40 -0.32 -17.07
C THR A 176 20.27 0.39 -16.02
N PRO A 177 21.46 0.91 -16.39
CA PRO A 177 22.29 1.70 -15.46
C PRO A 177 21.55 2.91 -14.86
N ALA A 178 20.69 3.56 -15.64
CA ALA A 178 19.85 4.65 -15.17
C ALA A 178 18.85 4.17 -14.10
N ALA A 179 18.17 3.05 -14.32
CA ALA A 179 17.25 2.46 -13.35
C ALA A 179 17.97 2.04 -12.06
N ALA A 180 19.17 1.47 -12.18
CA ALA A 180 20.02 1.11 -11.04
C ALA A 180 20.37 2.34 -10.19
N GLN A 181 20.78 3.44 -10.82
CA GLN A 181 21.09 4.69 -10.12
C GLN A 181 19.85 5.30 -9.44
N VAL A 182 18.70 5.29 -10.12
CA VAL A 182 17.44 5.76 -9.52
C VAL A 182 17.07 4.92 -8.31
N LEU A 183 17.20 3.59 -8.39
CA LEU A 183 16.91 2.69 -7.28
C LEU A 183 17.84 2.95 -6.10
N LEU A 184 19.13 3.18 -6.34
CA LEU A 184 20.09 3.57 -5.30
C LEU A 184 19.67 4.87 -4.60
N ASP A 185 19.41 5.93 -5.35
CA ASP A 185 18.98 7.22 -4.79
C ASP A 185 17.71 7.08 -3.95
N VAL A 186 16.76 6.26 -4.42
CA VAL A 186 15.49 6.01 -3.74
C VAL A 186 15.72 5.24 -2.45
N VAL A 187 16.46 4.13 -2.50
CA VAL A 187 16.72 3.29 -1.33
C VAL A 187 17.54 4.04 -0.28
N ASP A 188 18.56 4.79 -0.70
CA ASP A 188 19.40 5.59 0.20
C ASP A 188 18.56 6.62 0.96
N ARG A 189 17.71 7.37 0.26
CA ARG A 189 16.81 8.34 0.89
C ARG A 189 15.79 7.66 1.80
N ARG A 190 15.22 6.54 1.36
CA ARG A 190 14.18 5.82 2.10
C ARG A 190 14.69 5.17 3.37
N SER A 191 15.96 4.75 3.43
CA SER A 191 16.57 4.12 4.62
C SER A 191 16.34 4.89 5.93
N ARG A 192 16.04 6.20 5.86
CA ARG A 192 15.74 7.07 7.01
C ARG A 192 14.32 7.64 7.03
N THR A 193 13.52 7.44 5.98
CA THR A 193 12.22 8.13 5.83
C THR A 193 11.05 7.22 5.47
N GLY A 194 11.29 5.98 5.06
CA GLY A 194 10.24 5.06 4.63
C GLY A 194 10.73 3.64 4.42
N SER A 195 9.81 2.73 4.18
CA SER A 195 10.14 1.30 4.08
C SER A 195 9.96 0.79 2.65
N VAL A 196 10.67 -0.28 2.30
CA VAL A 196 10.53 -0.96 1.01
C VAL A 196 10.00 -2.36 1.25
N LEU A 197 8.97 -2.73 0.48
CA LEU A 197 8.51 -4.11 0.35
C LEU A 197 8.93 -4.61 -1.02
N ILE A 198 9.67 -5.72 -1.07
CA ILE A 198 10.07 -6.35 -2.32
C ILE A 198 9.41 -7.72 -2.43
N THR A 199 8.83 -8.01 -3.58
CA THR A 199 8.48 -9.39 -3.95
C THR A 199 9.45 -9.91 -4.99
N SER A 200 9.87 -11.17 -4.89
CA SER A 200 10.72 -11.78 -5.91
C SER A 200 10.52 -13.30 -5.99
N GLN A 201 10.68 -13.84 -7.19
CA GLN A 201 10.82 -15.28 -7.39
C GLN A 201 12.27 -15.76 -7.35
N TYR A 202 13.23 -14.84 -7.45
CA TYR A 202 14.64 -15.15 -7.41
C TYR A 202 15.13 -15.20 -5.96
N PRO A 203 15.93 -16.20 -5.59
CA PRO A 203 16.65 -16.20 -4.33
C PRO A 203 17.51 -14.92 -4.19
N MET A 204 17.64 -14.42 -2.96
CA MET A 204 18.32 -13.15 -2.69
C MET A 204 19.80 -13.18 -3.08
N GLU A 205 20.41 -14.36 -3.03
CA GLU A 205 21.80 -14.59 -3.42
C GLU A 205 22.04 -14.28 -4.91
N LYS A 206 20.99 -14.33 -5.72
CA LYS A 206 21.05 -13.97 -7.14
C LYS A 206 20.82 -12.49 -7.41
N TRP A 207 20.39 -11.72 -6.40
CA TRP A 207 19.98 -10.34 -6.63
C TRP A 207 21.14 -9.43 -7.03
N HIS A 208 22.34 -9.70 -6.54
CA HIS A 208 23.53 -8.94 -6.92
C HIS A 208 23.77 -8.99 -8.44
N GLY A 209 23.51 -10.13 -9.08
CA GLY A 209 23.67 -10.31 -10.53
C GLY A 209 22.59 -9.66 -11.39
N ILE A 210 21.54 -9.09 -10.80
CA ILE A 210 20.50 -8.33 -11.54
C ILE A 210 21.01 -6.93 -11.90
N PHE A 211 21.91 -6.37 -11.09
CA PHE A 211 22.40 -5.02 -11.27
C PHE A 211 23.49 -4.97 -12.35
N PRO A 212 23.52 -3.93 -13.21
CA PRO A 212 24.57 -3.74 -14.19
C PRO A 212 25.91 -3.31 -13.57
N ASP A 213 25.89 -2.69 -12.38
CA ASP A 213 27.07 -2.25 -11.64
C ASP A 213 27.11 -2.94 -10.26
N PRO A 214 28.16 -3.74 -9.97
CA PRO A 214 28.36 -4.39 -8.67
C PRO A 214 28.36 -3.44 -7.46
N THR A 215 28.96 -2.26 -7.61
CA THR A 215 29.06 -1.26 -6.52
C THR A 215 27.68 -0.72 -6.15
N ILE A 216 26.83 -0.49 -7.15
CA ILE A 216 25.43 -0.10 -6.93
C ILE A 216 24.66 -1.27 -6.30
N ALA A 217 24.90 -2.49 -6.76
CA ALA A 217 24.29 -3.70 -6.20
C ALA A 217 24.56 -3.80 -4.70
N ASP A 218 25.83 -3.72 -4.29
CA ASP A 218 26.24 -3.77 -2.89
C ASP A 218 25.56 -2.66 -2.07
N ALA A 219 25.58 -1.43 -2.56
CA ALA A 219 24.99 -0.29 -1.85
C ALA A 219 23.47 -0.41 -1.68
N VAL A 220 22.75 -0.90 -2.69
CA VAL A 220 21.30 -1.10 -2.62
C VAL A 220 20.97 -2.29 -1.73
N LEU A 221 21.64 -3.42 -1.91
CA LEU A 221 21.34 -4.64 -1.17
C LEU A 221 21.66 -4.49 0.31
N ASP A 222 22.76 -3.83 0.68
CA ASP A 222 23.08 -3.53 2.08
C ASP A 222 21.90 -2.80 2.78
N ARG A 223 21.34 -1.78 2.13
CA ARG A 223 20.23 -0.99 2.68
C ARG A 223 18.90 -1.72 2.70
N VAL A 224 18.60 -2.50 1.65
CA VAL A 224 17.30 -3.19 1.55
C VAL A 224 17.27 -4.45 2.39
N VAL A 225 18.34 -5.25 2.35
CA VAL A 225 18.38 -6.61 2.90
C VAL A 225 18.71 -6.63 4.38
N HIS A 226 19.62 -5.76 4.85
CA HIS A 226 20.16 -5.86 6.20
C HIS A 226 19.10 -5.71 7.30
N GLN A 227 18.10 -4.87 7.09
CA GLN A 227 16.99 -4.63 8.04
C GLN A 227 15.63 -5.13 7.52
N ALA A 228 15.63 -6.20 6.71
CA ALA A 228 14.40 -6.77 6.18
C ALA A 228 13.86 -7.94 7.01
N TYR A 229 12.56 -7.90 7.31
CA TYR A 229 11.80 -9.12 7.57
C TYR A 229 11.70 -9.94 6.29
N LYS A 230 11.71 -11.27 6.42
CA LYS A 230 11.69 -12.19 5.28
C LYS A 230 10.53 -13.16 5.41
N ILE A 231 9.72 -13.26 4.38
CA ILE A 231 8.65 -14.23 4.24
C ILE A 231 8.96 -15.11 3.04
N GLN A 232 9.16 -16.41 3.27
CA GLN A 232 9.33 -17.40 2.22
C GLN A 232 8.02 -18.14 1.97
N LEU A 233 7.30 -17.77 0.92
CA LEU A 233 6.10 -18.46 0.48
C LEU A 233 6.47 -19.79 -0.21
N LYS A 234 5.69 -20.81 0.13
CA LYS A 234 5.75 -22.17 -0.43
C LYS A 234 4.38 -22.61 -0.94
N GLY A 235 4.34 -23.79 -1.55
CA GLY A 235 3.12 -24.43 -2.00
C GLY A 235 2.82 -24.23 -3.48
N GLU A 236 1.67 -24.75 -3.90
CA GLU A 236 1.23 -24.70 -5.29
C GLU A 236 0.76 -23.30 -5.70
N SER A 237 0.67 -23.08 -7.01
CA SER A 237 0.14 -21.84 -7.57
C SER A 237 -1.32 -21.62 -7.15
N MET A 238 -1.60 -20.49 -6.50
CA MET A 238 -2.94 -20.09 -6.06
C MET A 238 -3.88 -19.90 -7.25
N ARG A 239 -3.35 -19.46 -8.40
CA ARG A 239 -4.12 -19.33 -9.66
C ARG A 239 -4.64 -20.68 -10.14
N LYS A 240 -3.82 -21.74 -10.02
CA LYS A 240 -4.24 -23.11 -10.38
C LYS A 240 -5.30 -23.64 -9.42
N LEU A 241 -5.17 -23.36 -8.13
CA LEU A 241 -6.14 -23.79 -7.11
C LEU A 241 -7.50 -23.09 -7.28
N GLN A 242 -7.51 -21.80 -7.58
CA GLN A 242 -8.73 -21.05 -7.91
C GLN A 242 -9.40 -21.59 -9.18
N GLY A 243 -8.62 -21.83 -10.24
CA GLY A 243 -9.14 -22.43 -11.48
C GLY A 243 -9.77 -23.80 -11.27
N LYS A 244 -9.16 -24.66 -10.44
CA LYS A 244 -9.73 -25.98 -10.09
C LYS A 244 -11.04 -25.87 -9.29
N LYS A 245 -11.15 -24.91 -8.36
CA LYS A 245 -12.40 -24.68 -7.60
C LYS A 245 -13.55 -24.24 -8.49
N MET A 246 -13.31 -23.30 -9.41
CA MET A 246 -14.35 -22.82 -10.34
C MET A 246 -14.89 -23.94 -11.22
N ILE A 247 -14.03 -24.84 -11.71
CA ILE A 247 -14.44 -25.99 -12.54
C ILE A 247 -15.22 -27.02 -11.72
N ALA A 248 -14.91 -27.19 -10.43
CA ALA A 248 -15.61 -28.14 -9.55
C ALA A 248 -16.98 -27.64 -9.08
N GLU A 249 -17.24 -26.34 -9.18
CA GLU A 249 -18.50 -25.68 -8.79
C GLU A 249 -19.43 -25.42 -10.00
N THR A 250 -19.01 -25.81 -11.22
CA THR A 250 -19.80 -25.74 -12.47
C THR A 250 -20.28 -27.12 -12.87
#